data_AF-A0A7X8CPA4-F1
#
_entry.id   AF-A0A7X8CPA4-F1
#
_cell.length_a   1.000
_cell.length_b   1.000
_cell.length_c   1.000
_cell.angle_alpha   90.00
_cell.angle_beta   90.00
_cell.angle_gamma   90.00
#
_symmetry.space_group_name_H-M   'P 1'
#
loop_
_entity.id
_entity.type
_entity.pdbx_description
1 polymer ?
#
loop_
_entity_poly.entity_id
_entity_poly.type
_entity_poly.pdbx_seq_one_letter_code
_entity_poly.pdbx_strand_id
1 'polypeptide(L)'
;MNQEEIRQLLEKYYSGESTLSEENLIREFFNREDIPADLKAEQAVFRFFSDNKEMPEPSADFEDRILTAIDETEGKSGKKRLYTILSGVAATLILMAASYFFFFNERPIKDTYSDPEIAYAETMKILYDVSARLNRGTRALDKIKLMESETEKGLEKMNSSATLFTERIKPLNSVLETMKKNGTENRNR
;
A
#
# COMPACT_ATOMS: atom_id res chain seq x y z
N MET A 1 -41.95 -1.59 49.21
CA MET A 1 -41.09 -1.25 48.07
C MET A 1 -41.98 -1.12 46.86
N ASN A 2 -41.93 0.04 46.23
CA ASN A 2 -42.75 0.36 45.06
C ASN A 2 -42.09 -0.20 43.77
N GLN A 3 -42.86 -0.30 42.69
CA GLN A 3 -42.35 -0.83 41.41
C GLN A 3 -41.22 0.01 40.80
N GLU A 4 -41.25 1.33 40.97
CA GLU A 4 -40.18 2.21 40.47
C GLU A 4 -38.90 2.09 41.30
N GLU A 5 -39.02 1.87 42.60
CA GLU A 5 -37.87 1.69 43.49
C GLU A 5 -37.10 0.40 43.16
N ILE A 6 -37.82 -0.72 42.90
CA ILE A 6 -37.16 -1.97 42.50
C ILE A 6 -36.49 -1.85 41.13
N ARG A 7 -37.07 -1.11 40.18
CA ARG A 7 -36.46 -0.88 38.86
C ARG A 7 -35.15 -0.11 38.96
N GLN A 8 -35.12 0.97 39.77
CA GLN A 8 -33.89 1.72 40.02
C GLN A 8 -32.81 0.87 40.72
N LEU A 9 -33.23 0.02 41.66
CA LEU A 9 -32.33 -0.90 42.35
C LEU A 9 -31.75 -1.95 41.40
N LEU A 10 -32.55 -2.49 40.48
CA LEU A 10 -32.09 -3.42 39.46
C LEU A 10 -31.10 -2.77 38.50
N GLU A 11 -31.34 -1.53 38.07
CA GLU A 11 -30.42 -0.80 37.22
C GLU A 11 -29.05 -0.64 37.89
N LYS A 12 -29.05 -0.26 39.18
CA LYS A 12 -27.82 -0.20 40.00
C LYS A 12 -27.15 -1.56 40.20
N TYR A 13 -27.93 -2.62 40.36
CA TYR A 13 -27.40 -3.98 40.50
C TYR A 13 -26.67 -4.41 39.23
N TYR A 14 -27.28 -4.18 38.07
CA TYR A 14 -26.66 -4.51 36.78
C TYR A 14 -25.49 -3.59 36.41
N SER A 15 -25.45 -2.35 36.93
CA SER A 15 -24.28 -1.47 36.80
C SER A 15 -23.15 -1.81 37.78
N GLY A 16 -23.39 -2.68 38.77
CA GLY A 16 -22.43 -3.02 39.81
C GLY A 16 -22.24 -1.92 40.88
N GLU A 17 -23.20 -1.01 41.00
CA GLU A 17 -23.17 0.12 41.94
C GLU A 17 -24.04 -0.09 43.18
N SER A 18 -24.73 -1.23 43.29
CA SER A 18 -25.56 -1.57 44.45
C SER A 18 -24.73 -1.91 45.69
N THR A 19 -25.22 -1.53 46.86
CA THR A 19 -24.67 -1.94 48.15
C THR A 19 -25.25 -3.28 48.62
N LEU A 20 -24.56 -3.99 49.53
CA LEU A 20 -25.05 -5.25 50.11
C LEU A 20 -26.44 -5.12 50.76
N SER A 21 -26.74 -3.96 51.35
CA SER A 21 -28.06 -3.69 51.95
C SER A 21 -29.16 -3.60 50.88
N GLU A 22 -28.86 -2.92 49.76
CA GLU A 22 -29.77 -2.80 48.61
C GLU A 22 -29.99 -4.17 47.93
N GLU A 23 -28.94 -4.98 47.78
CA GLU A 23 -29.07 -6.34 47.23
C GLU A 23 -29.95 -7.25 48.08
N ASN A 24 -29.88 -7.13 49.41
CA ASN A 24 -30.78 -7.88 50.30
C ASN A 24 -32.24 -7.48 50.09
N LEU A 25 -32.52 -6.19 49.85
CA LEU A 25 -33.88 -5.72 49.53
C LEU A 25 -34.37 -6.28 48.19
N ILE A 26 -33.50 -6.35 47.18
CA ILE A 26 -33.80 -6.97 45.88
C ILE A 26 -34.16 -8.45 46.07
N ARG A 27 -33.36 -9.20 46.83
CA ARG A 27 -33.62 -10.62 47.14
C ARG A 27 -34.93 -10.82 47.90
N GLU A 28 -35.20 -9.99 48.91
CA GLU A 28 -36.44 -10.07 49.69
C GLU A 28 -37.67 -9.77 48.83
N PHE A 29 -37.57 -8.79 47.93
CA PHE A 29 -38.64 -8.45 46.99
C PHE A 29 -38.97 -9.63 46.06
N PHE A 30 -37.95 -10.27 45.48
CA PHE A 30 -38.14 -11.39 44.55
C PHE A 30 -38.51 -12.74 45.20
N ASN A 31 -38.40 -12.85 46.53
CA ASN A 31 -38.91 -14.01 47.25
C ASN A 31 -40.44 -14.05 47.37
N ARG A 32 -41.13 -12.92 47.17
CA ARG A 32 -42.59 -12.84 47.24
C ARG A 32 -43.25 -13.55 46.06
N GLU A 33 -44.47 -14.06 46.24
CA GLU A 33 -45.22 -14.74 45.16
C GLU A 33 -45.95 -13.75 44.24
N ASP A 34 -46.37 -12.60 44.76
CA ASP A 34 -47.12 -11.59 44.02
C ASP A 34 -46.18 -10.49 43.49
N ILE A 35 -45.75 -10.65 42.24
CA ILE A 35 -44.85 -9.72 41.53
C ILE A 35 -45.47 -9.39 40.16
N PRO A 36 -45.39 -8.12 39.71
CA PRO A 36 -45.88 -7.72 38.40
C PRO A 36 -45.25 -8.50 37.24
N ALA A 37 -46.01 -8.63 36.15
CA ALA A 37 -45.73 -9.56 35.06
C ALA A 37 -44.40 -9.30 34.33
N ASP A 38 -43.97 -8.03 34.29
CA ASP A 38 -42.73 -7.58 33.67
C ASP A 38 -41.47 -7.95 34.47
N LEU A 39 -41.60 -8.22 35.78
CA LEU A 39 -40.48 -8.55 36.67
C LEU A 39 -40.37 -10.07 36.97
N LYS A 40 -41.20 -10.90 36.32
CA LYS A 40 -41.19 -12.36 36.52
C LYS A 40 -39.93 -13.03 36.00
N ALA A 41 -39.29 -12.46 34.97
CA ALA A 41 -38.06 -13.01 34.42
C ALA A 41 -36.91 -12.87 35.44
N GLU A 42 -36.79 -11.70 36.05
CA GLU A 42 -35.85 -11.37 37.10
C GLU A 42 -36.12 -12.23 38.34
N GLN A 43 -37.39 -12.40 38.71
CA GLN A 43 -37.80 -13.27 39.82
C GLN A 43 -37.25 -14.70 39.66
N ALA A 44 -37.33 -15.28 38.47
CA ALA A 44 -36.83 -16.62 38.23
C ALA A 44 -35.32 -16.73 38.46
N VAL A 45 -34.56 -15.71 38.03
CA VAL A 45 -33.11 -15.61 38.21
C VAL A 45 -32.75 -15.48 39.70
N PHE A 46 -33.36 -14.52 40.40
CA PHE A 46 -33.07 -14.31 41.82
C PHE A 46 -33.51 -15.48 42.70
N ARG A 47 -34.62 -16.15 42.36
CA ARG A 47 -35.05 -17.39 43.04
C ARG A 47 -34.07 -18.53 42.80
N PHE A 48 -33.63 -18.73 41.56
CA PHE A 48 -32.62 -19.75 41.25
C PHE A 48 -31.35 -19.57 42.09
N PHE A 49 -30.84 -18.34 42.22
CA PHE A 49 -29.67 -18.08 43.06
C PHE A 49 -29.95 -18.16 44.57
N SER A 50 -31.18 -17.91 45.01
CA SER A 50 -31.56 -18.00 46.42
C SER A 50 -31.77 -19.45 46.86
N ASP A 51 -32.29 -20.29 45.97
CA ASP A 51 -32.53 -21.71 46.21
C ASP A 51 -31.23 -22.51 46.11
N ASN A 52 -30.33 -22.13 45.19
CA ASN A 52 -29.00 -22.74 45.04
C ASN A 52 -27.96 -22.02 45.91
N LYS A 53 -28.22 -21.92 47.23
CA LYS A 53 -27.24 -21.37 48.19
C LYS A 53 -25.94 -22.16 48.27
N GLU A 54 -25.98 -23.43 47.90
CA GLU A 54 -24.81 -24.31 47.84
C GLU A 54 -24.21 -24.24 46.43
N MET A 55 -23.42 -23.20 46.18
CA MET A 55 -22.53 -23.21 45.02
C MET A 55 -21.43 -24.24 45.32
N PRO A 56 -21.25 -25.27 44.47
CA PRO A 56 -20.24 -26.28 44.71
C PRO A 56 -18.86 -25.62 44.76
N GLU A 57 -18.06 -25.97 45.77
CA GLU A 57 -16.68 -25.49 45.82
C GLU A 57 -15.96 -25.89 44.53
N PRO A 58 -15.18 -24.96 43.95
CA PRO A 58 -14.37 -25.29 42.80
C PRO A 58 -13.42 -26.44 43.14
N SER A 59 -13.10 -27.27 42.14
CA SER A 59 -12.11 -28.34 42.31
C SER A 59 -10.78 -27.77 42.82
N ALA A 60 -10.05 -28.51 43.66
CA ALA A 60 -8.76 -28.07 44.21
C ALA A 60 -7.73 -27.60 43.14
N ASP A 61 -7.83 -28.10 41.91
CA ASP A 61 -6.96 -27.75 40.77
C ASP A 61 -7.50 -26.58 39.92
N PHE A 62 -8.57 -25.90 40.35
CA PHE A 62 -9.20 -24.85 39.55
C PHE A 62 -8.27 -23.64 39.36
N GLU A 63 -7.62 -23.19 40.44
CA GLU A 63 -6.66 -22.08 40.39
C GLU A 63 -5.43 -22.43 39.54
N ASP A 64 -4.87 -23.63 39.74
CA ASP A 64 -3.72 -24.12 38.98
C ASP A 64 -4.01 -24.22 37.48
N ARG A 65 -5.22 -24.66 37.09
CA ARG A 65 -5.66 -24.67 35.69
C ARG A 65 -5.77 -23.28 35.09
N ILE A 66 -6.23 -22.28 35.85
CA ILE A 66 -6.29 -20.88 35.39
C ILE A 66 -4.88 -20.32 35.22
N LEU A 67 -4.01 -20.51 36.20
CA LEU A 67 -2.62 -20.04 36.16
C LEU A 67 -1.87 -20.66 34.97
N THR A 68 -2.04 -21.96 34.75
CA THR A 68 -1.44 -22.66 33.61
C THR A 68 -1.94 -22.11 32.27
N ALA A 69 -3.24 -21.84 32.14
CA ALA A 69 -3.81 -21.29 30.92
C ALA A 69 -3.32 -19.85 30.63
N ILE A 70 -3.09 -19.05 31.67
CA ILE A 70 -2.50 -17.71 31.55
C ILE A 70 -1.04 -17.83 31.10
N ASP A 71 -0.25 -18.69 31.74
CA ASP A 71 1.16 -18.90 31.40
C ASP A 71 1.35 -19.45 29.98
N GLU A 72 0.46 -20.31 29.49
CA GLU A 72 0.49 -20.79 28.09
C GLU A 72 0.27 -19.66 27.08
N THR A 73 -0.51 -18.64 27.42
CA THR A 73 -0.69 -17.45 26.57
C THR A 73 0.52 -16.49 26.60
N GLU A 74 1.27 -16.43 27.71
CA GLU A 74 2.46 -15.59 27.84
C GLU A 74 3.79 -16.30 27.42
N GLY A 75 3.79 -17.63 27.36
CA GLY A 75 4.96 -18.50 27.21
C GLY A 75 5.73 -18.46 25.88
N LYS A 76 5.34 -17.62 24.91
CA LYS A 76 6.11 -17.41 23.66
C LYS A 76 7.04 -16.18 23.71
N SER A 77 7.12 -15.48 24.83
CA SER A 77 7.89 -14.23 24.95
C SER A 77 9.39 -14.45 25.27
N GLY A 78 9.74 -15.46 26.08
CA GLY A 78 11.12 -15.66 26.55
C GLY A 78 12.15 -15.92 25.44
N LYS A 79 11.81 -16.76 24.45
CA LYS A 79 12.68 -17.05 23.30
C LYS A 79 12.86 -15.80 22.43
N LYS A 80 11.79 -15.03 22.19
CA LYS A 80 11.86 -13.79 21.41
C LYS A 80 12.80 -12.78 22.04
N ARG A 81 12.75 -12.59 23.37
CA ARG A 81 13.64 -11.69 24.10
C ARG A 81 15.12 -12.10 23.98
N LEU A 82 15.41 -13.40 24.08
CA LEU A 82 16.77 -13.92 23.91
C LEU A 82 17.28 -13.71 22.47
N TYR A 83 16.45 -13.97 21.45
CA TYR A 83 16.82 -13.69 20.06
C TYR A 83 17.02 -12.19 19.80
N THR A 84 16.20 -11.32 20.40
CA THR A 84 16.38 -9.87 20.29
C THR A 84 17.71 -9.43 20.92
N ILE A 85 18.07 -9.94 22.10
CA ILE A 85 19.34 -9.60 22.76
C ILE A 85 20.53 -10.14 21.95
N LEU A 86 20.48 -11.40 21.51
CA LEU A 86 21.56 -11.98 20.68
C LEU A 86 21.73 -11.23 19.35
N SER A 87 20.62 -10.81 18.73
CA SER A 87 20.66 -10.03 17.47
C SER A 87 21.27 -8.65 17.68
N GLY A 88 21.01 -7.99 18.81
CA GLY A 88 21.64 -6.73 19.19
C GLY A 88 23.15 -6.84 19.35
N VAL A 89 23.63 -7.88 20.06
CA VAL A 89 25.07 -8.13 20.25
C VAL A 89 25.76 -8.48 18.93
N ALA A 90 25.12 -9.27 18.06
CA ALA A 90 25.67 -9.57 16.75
C ALA A 90 25.81 -8.31 15.87
N ALA A 91 24.80 -7.42 15.88
CA ALA A 91 24.82 -6.17 15.11
C ALA A 91 25.95 -5.22 15.55
N THR A 92 26.20 -5.10 16.86
CA THR A 92 27.29 -4.25 17.37
C THR A 92 28.66 -4.79 16.98
N LEU A 93 28.86 -6.11 17.02
CA LEU A 93 30.11 -6.75 16.56
C LEU A 93 30.34 -6.55 15.06
N ILE A 94 29.30 -6.64 14.24
CA ILE A 94 29.40 -6.39 12.79
C ILE A 94 29.78 -4.94 12.52
N LEU A 95 29.13 -3.98 13.18
CA LEU A 95 29.45 -2.56 13.01
C LEU A 95 30.87 -2.24 13.47
N MET A 96 31.33 -2.85 14.57
CA MET A 96 32.69 -2.69 15.07
C MET A 96 33.72 -3.27 14.09
N ALA A 97 33.45 -4.45 13.52
CA ALA A 97 34.31 -5.07 12.51
C ALA A 97 34.34 -4.29 11.20
N ALA A 98 33.19 -3.79 10.74
CA ALA A 98 33.08 -2.96 9.54
C ALA A 98 33.81 -1.62 9.72
N SER A 99 33.64 -0.97 10.87
CA SER A 99 34.38 0.24 11.23
C SER A 99 35.87 -0.02 11.26
N TYR A 100 36.32 -1.09 11.92
CA TYR A 100 37.72 -1.48 11.93
C TYR A 100 38.27 -1.71 10.51
N PHE A 101 37.54 -2.45 9.67
CA PHE A 101 37.96 -2.64 8.28
C PHE A 101 38.02 -1.31 7.51
N PHE A 102 37.05 -0.41 7.68
CA PHE A 102 37.04 0.86 6.95
C PHE A 102 38.19 1.80 7.37
N PHE A 103 38.45 1.91 8.69
CA PHE A 103 39.50 2.78 9.21
C PHE A 103 40.92 2.20 9.07
N PHE A 104 41.08 0.89 9.18
CA PHE A 104 42.40 0.24 9.15
C PHE A 104 42.76 -0.37 7.78
N ASN A 105 41.82 -0.42 6.83
CA ASN A 105 42.06 -0.95 5.48
C ASN A 105 41.95 0.15 4.41
N GLU A 106 42.35 1.38 4.72
CA GLU A 106 42.71 2.38 3.71
C GLU A 106 43.91 1.84 2.91
N ARG A 107 43.63 1.05 1.88
CA ARG A 107 44.63 0.79 0.86
C ARG A 107 44.85 2.11 0.15
N PRO A 108 46.06 2.69 0.17
CA PRO A 108 46.32 3.87 -0.64
C PRO A 108 45.94 3.52 -2.08
N ILE A 109 45.07 4.33 -2.68
CA ILE A 109 44.75 4.22 -4.10
C ILE A 109 46.10 4.33 -4.81
N LYS A 110 46.57 3.21 -5.35
CA LYS A 110 47.86 3.17 -6.03
C LYS A 110 47.64 3.80 -7.39
N ASP A 111 48.17 5.00 -7.58
CA ASP A 111 48.09 5.70 -8.86
C ASP A 111 48.66 4.82 -9.98
N THR A 112 47.99 4.83 -11.14
CA THR A 112 48.37 4.02 -12.31
C THR A 112 49.72 4.47 -12.88
N TYR A 113 50.04 5.75 -12.71
CA TYR A 113 51.31 6.37 -13.10
C TYR A 113 51.89 7.13 -11.91
N SER A 114 53.20 7.04 -11.70
CA SER A 114 53.89 7.77 -10.62
C SER A 114 54.24 9.22 -10.99
N ASP A 115 54.17 9.55 -12.28
CA ASP A 115 54.46 10.88 -12.81
C ASP A 115 53.16 11.54 -13.33
N PRO A 116 52.75 12.68 -12.73
CA PRO A 116 51.56 13.42 -13.16
C PRO A 116 51.57 13.83 -14.64
N GLU A 117 52.73 14.14 -15.23
CA GLU A 117 52.81 14.58 -16.62
C GLU A 117 52.48 13.43 -17.59
N ILE A 118 52.94 12.21 -17.28
CA ILE A 118 52.67 11.01 -18.08
C ILE A 118 51.19 10.63 -17.98
N ALA A 119 50.60 10.70 -16.77
CA ALA A 119 49.18 10.42 -16.55
C ALA A 119 48.29 11.36 -17.39
N TYR A 120 48.65 12.65 -17.41
CA TYR A 120 47.95 13.66 -18.19
C TYR A 120 48.06 13.37 -19.70
N ALA A 121 49.26 13.06 -20.19
CA ALA A 121 49.49 12.78 -21.60
C ALA A 121 48.68 11.57 -22.09
N GLU A 122 48.68 10.46 -21.35
CA GLU A 122 47.89 9.27 -21.71
C GLU A 122 46.39 9.54 -21.62
N THR A 123 45.94 10.31 -20.63
CA THR A 123 44.54 10.74 -20.54
C THR A 123 44.14 11.55 -21.76
N MET A 124 44.96 12.52 -22.19
CA MET A 124 44.69 13.33 -23.37
C MET A 124 44.64 12.52 -24.65
N LYS A 125 45.51 11.52 -24.79
CA LYS A 125 45.47 10.58 -25.91
C LYS A 125 44.17 9.78 -25.95
N ILE A 126 43.70 9.27 -24.81
CA ILE A 126 42.41 8.56 -24.71
C ILE A 126 41.25 9.51 -25.05
N LEU A 127 41.24 10.71 -24.46
CA LEU A 127 40.19 11.70 -24.70
C LEU A 127 40.13 12.13 -26.17
N TYR A 128 41.30 12.25 -26.81
CA TYR A 128 41.41 12.52 -28.23
C TYR A 128 40.84 11.39 -29.09
N ASP A 129 41.16 10.12 -28.80
CA ASP A 129 40.61 8.99 -29.55
C ASP A 129 39.09 8.89 -29.39
N VAL A 130 38.58 9.09 -28.17
CA VAL A 130 37.14 9.15 -27.89
C VAL A 130 36.48 10.28 -28.68
N SER A 131 37.06 11.48 -28.67
CA SER A 131 36.58 12.63 -29.44
C SER A 131 36.58 12.34 -30.95
N ALA A 132 37.64 11.75 -31.47
CA ALA A 132 37.73 11.37 -32.87
C ALA A 132 36.66 10.33 -33.26
N ARG A 133 36.39 9.34 -32.40
CA ARG A 133 35.33 8.35 -32.60
C ARG A 133 33.94 8.97 -32.56
N LEU A 134 33.67 9.86 -31.59
CA LEU A 134 32.41 10.59 -31.50
C LEU A 134 32.18 11.44 -32.74
N ASN A 135 33.17 12.24 -33.15
CA ASN A 135 33.10 13.07 -34.35
C ASN A 135 32.90 12.25 -35.64
N ARG A 136 33.44 11.03 -35.71
CA ARG A 136 33.18 10.12 -36.83
C ARG A 136 31.76 9.55 -36.77
N GLY A 137 31.30 9.17 -35.59
CA GLY A 137 29.96 8.61 -35.38
C GLY A 137 28.84 9.60 -35.68
N THR A 138 29.03 10.88 -35.34
CA THR A 138 28.03 11.94 -35.57
C THR A 138 27.90 12.36 -37.04
N ARG A 139 28.85 12.02 -37.93
CA ARG A 139 28.75 12.30 -39.39
C ARG A 139 27.54 11.63 -40.05
N ALA A 140 27.02 10.54 -39.48
CA ALA A 140 25.79 9.94 -39.97
C ALA A 140 24.59 10.89 -39.83
N LEU A 141 24.60 11.76 -38.81
CA LEU A 141 23.57 12.77 -38.59
C LEU A 141 23.61 13.87 -39.65
N ASP A 142 24.78 14.22 -40.20
CA ASP A 142 24.89 15.18 -41.30
C ASP A 142 24.16 14.68 -42.56
N LYS A 143 24.25 13.37 -42.85
CA LYS A 143 23.52 12.75 -43.97
C LYS A 143 22.01 12.76 -43.73
N ILE A 144 21.57 12.56 -42.49
CA ILE A 144 20.14 12.63 -42.12
C ILE A 144 19.63 14.06 -42.30
N LYS A 145 20.39 15.07 -41.87
CA LYS A 145 20.04 16.49 -42.07
C LYS A 145 19.95 16.86 -43.54
N LEU A 146 20.86 16.35 -44.38
CA LEU A 146 20.79 16.54 -45.83
C LEU A 146 19.53 15.88 -46.41
N MET A 147 19.23 14.66 -45.99
CA MET A 147 18.05 13.91 -46.43
C MET A 147 16.74 14.58 -46.01
N GLU A 148 16.67 15.15 -44.81
CA GLU A 148 15.54 15.94 -44.32
C GLU A 148 15.26 17.12 -45.26
N SER A 149 16.29 17.92 -45.58
CA SER A 149 16.13 19.08 -46.48
C SER A 149 15.74 18.71 -47.92
N GLU A 150 16.23 17.58 -48.45
CA GLU A 150 15.85 17.13 -49.79
C GLU A 150 14.45 16.51 -49.81
N THR A 151 14.05 15.85 -48.72
CA THR A 151 12.69 15.34 -48.53
C THR A 151 11.69 16.49 -48.45
N GLU A 152 12.02 17.57 -47.72
CA GLU A 152 11.20 18.78 -47.63
C GLU A 152 10.97 19.41 -49.02
N LYS A 153 12.04 19.62 -49.80
CA LYS A 153 11.93 20.11 -51.19
C LYS A 153 11.10 19.17 -52.08
N GLY A 154 11.24 17.86 -51.89
CA GLY A 154 10.45 16.84 -52.60
C GLY A 154 8.95 16.94 -52.28
N LEU A 155 8.61 17.08 -51.00
CA LEU A 155 7.24 17.23 -50.53
C LEU A 155 6.61 18.55 -51.00
N GLU A 156 7.36 19.65 -51.03
CA GLU A 156 6.88 20.94 -51.56
C GLU A 156 6.51 20.84 -53.04
N LYS A 157 7.36 20.19 -53.86
CA LYS A 157 7.08 19.94 -55.28
C LYS A 157 5.88 19.03 -55.49
N MET A 158 5.73 17.99 -54.65
CA MET A 158 4.56 17.10 -54.70
C MET A 158 3.27 17.83 -54.34
N ASN A 159 3.27 18.65 -53.28
CA ASN A 159 2.12 19.45 -52.90
C ASN A 159 1.73 20.43 -54.01
N SER A 160 2.71 21.11 -54.61
CA SER A 160 2.49 22.00 -55.76
C SER A 160 1.92 21.25 -56.97
N SER A 161 2.38 20.02 -57.22
CA SER A 161 1.86 19.20 -58.31
C SER A 161 0.43 18.70 -58.04
N ALA A 162 0.12 18.35 -56.80
CA ALA A 162 -1.21 17.93 -56.37
C ALA A 162 -2.23 19.09 -56.44
N THR A 163 -1.83 20.31 -56.07
CA THR A 163 -2.68 21.50 -56.22
C THR A 163 -2.93 21.80 -57.70
N LEU A 164 -1.90 21.75 -58.55
CA LEU A 164 -2.07 21.94 -60.00
C LEU A 164 -2.99 20.87 -60.62
N PHE A 165 -2.84 19.60 -60.23
CA PHE A 165 -3.69 18.51 -60.72
C PHE A 165 -5.16 18.69 -60.29
N THR A 166 -5.40 19.02 -59.03
CA THR A 166 -6.77 19.27 -58.52
C THR A 166 -7.40 20.49 -59.20
N GLU A 167 -6.63 21.55 -59.45
CA GLU A 167 -7.08 22.73 -60.19
C GLU A 167 -7.47 22.38 -61.64
N ARG A 168 -6.66 21.55 -62.33
CA ARG A 168 -6.94 21.09 -63.70
C ARG A 168 -8.13 20.14 -63.80
N ILE A 169 -8.40 19.33 -62.77
CA ILE A 169 -9.52 18.39 -62.75
C ILE A 169 -10.84 19.02 -62.32
N LYS A 170 -10.82 20.08 -61.52
CA LYS A 170 -12.04 20.77 -61.05
C LYS A 170 -13.05 21.11 -62.17
N PRO A 171 -12.68 21.70 -63.32
CA PRO A 171 -13.63 21.96 -64.41
C PRO A 171 -14.07 20.69 -65.15
N LEU A 172 -13.29 19.61 -65.14
CA LEU A 172 -13.68 18.34 -65.76
C LEU A 172 -14.82 17.67 -64.99
N ASN A 173 -14.86 17.81 -63.67
CA ASN A 173 -15.94 17.25 -62.85
C ASN A 173 -17.28 17.93 -63.13
N SER A 174 -17.32 19.26 -63.30
CA SER A 174 -18.58 19.94 -63.63
C SER A 174 -19.07 19.58 -65.05
N VAL A 175 -18.16 19.38 -65.99
CA VAL A 175 -18.48 18.88 -67.34
C VAL A 175 -19.00 17.43 -67.28
N LEU A 176 -18.41 16.56 -66.46
CA LEU A 176 -18.91 15.21 -66.23
C LEU A 176 -20.30 15.19 -65.58
N GLU A 177 -20.57 16.07 -64.61
CA GLU A 177 -21.90 16.15 -63.97
C GLU A 177 -22.97 16.67 -64.93
N THR A 178 -22.64 17.66 -65.75
CA THR A 178 -23.58 18.17 -66.78
C THR A 178 -23.87 17.13 -67.85
N MET A 179 -22.86 16.36 -68.30
CA MET A 179 -23.07 15.22 -69.19
C MET A 179 -23.93 14.12 -68.54
N LYS A 180 -23.69 13.81 -67.26
CA LYS A 180 -24.48 12.81 -66.52
C LYS A 180 -25.93 13.24 -66.37
N LYS A 181 -26.18 14.51 -66.04
CA LYS A 181 -27.52 15.08 -65.88
C LYS A 181 -28.31 15.05 -67.19
N ASN A 182 -27.69 15.44 -68.31
CA ASN A 182 -28.31 15.39 -69.64
C ASN A 182 -28.58 13.95 -70.10
N GLY A 183 -27.71 13.00 -69.76
CA GLY A 183 -27.91 11.58 -70.05
C GLY A 183 -29.07 10.94 -69.27
N THR A 184 -29.34 11.39 -68.04
CA THR A 184 -30.49 10.92 -67.25
C THR A 184 -31.81 11.56 -67.67
N GLU A 185 -31.80 12.81 -68.15
CA GLU A 185 -33.01 13.51 -68.60
C GLU A 185 -33.53 12.94 -69.93
N ASN A 186 -32.64 12.43 -70.78
CA ASN A 186 -33.00 11.82 -72.08
C ASN A 186 -33.45 10.34 -71.97
N ARG A 187 -33.50 9.75 -70.77
CA ARG A 187 -33.99 8.38 -70.51
C ARG A 187 -35.41 8.31 -69.94
N ASN A 188 -35.99 9.46 -69.56
CA ASN A 188 -37.34 9.58 -69.00
C ASN A 188 -38.31 10.34 -69.92
N ARG A 189 -38.05 10.34 -71.24
CA ARG A 189 -39.00 10.74 -72.28
C ARG A 189 -39.24 9.59 -73.24
#